data_AF-A0A355FLX4-F1
#
_entry.id   AF-A0A355FLX4-F1
#
_cell.length_a   1.000
_cell.length_b   1.000
_cell.length_c   1.000
_cell.angle_alpha   90.00
_cell.angle_beta   90.00
_cell.angle_gamma   90.00
#
_symmetry.space_group_name_H-M   'P 1'
#
loop_
_entity.id
_entity.type
_entity.pdbx_description
1 polymer ?
#
loop_
_entity_poly.entity_id
_entity_poly.type
_entity_poly.pdbx_seq_one_letter_code
_entity_poly.pdbx_strand_id
1 'polypeptide(L)'
;WDFKQYVLGMLFYRYISENITSYINAGEHETGDATFDYAKLSDHEAEQAREDLVKTKGFFILPSELFGNVRACAKDDENLNETLERIFSNIEASAQGTDSEDNFKGLFDDIDVNSNKLGNTVAKRNEKLVKLLNSIA
;
A
#
# COMPACT_ATOMS: atom_id res chain seq x y z
N TRP A 1 1.93 -23.88 5.74
CA TRP A 1 1.25 -22.57 5.88
C TRP A 1 2.38 -21.58 6.01
N ASP A 2 2.54 -20.62 5.12
CA ASP A 2 3.58 -19.60 5.30
C ASP A 2 2.96 -18.24 5.56
N PHE A 3 2.29 -18.14 6.71
CA PHE A 3 1.85 -16.86 7.28
C PHE A 3 2.98 -15.84 7.37
N LYS A 4 4.22 -16.31 7.43
CA LYS A 4 5.41 -15.48 7.36
C LYS A 4 5.45 -14.65 6.08
N GLN A 5 5.05 -15.20 4.92
CA GLN A 5 5.01 -14.45 3.65
C GLN A 5 3.97 -13.32 3.73
N TYR A 6 2.75 -13.61 4.21
CA TYR A 6 1.72 -12.59 4.43
C TYR A 6 2.17 -11.49 5.40
N VAL A 7 2.80 -11.88 6.52
CA VAL A 7 3.31 -10.92 7.51
C VAL A 7 4.42 -10.07 6.90
N LEU A 8 5.39 -10.68 6.22
CA LEU A 8 6.52 -9.97 5.62
C LEU A 8 6.07 -9.02 4.52
N GLY A 9 5.16 -9.47 3.65
CA GLY A 9 4.62 -8.67 2.58
C GLY A 9 3.81 -7.47 3.08
N MET A 10 2.97 -7.67 4.10
CA MET A 10 2.22 -6.57 4.73
C MET A 10 3.12 -5.63 5.54
N LEU A 11 4.19 -6.13 6.17
CA LEU A 11 5.22 -5.30 6.81
C LEU A 11 5.94 -4.44 5.77
N PHE A 12 6.27 -5.02 4.62
CA PHE A 12 6.90 -4.29 3.53
C PHE A 12 5.95 -3.20 2.98
N TYR A 13 4.70 -3.54 2.74
CA TYR A 13 3.66 -2.60 2.34
C TYR A 13 3.49 -1.43 3.34
N ARG A 14 3.49 -1.74 4.65
CA ARG A 14 3.54 -0.71 5.70
C ARG A 14 4.77 0.18 5.56
N TYR A 15 5.95 -0.42 5.44
CA TYR A 15 7.22 0.30 5.35
C TYR A 15 7.26 1.27 4.16
N ILE A 16 6.88 0.82 2.95
CA ILE A 16 6.88 1.70 1.76
C ILE A 16 5.82 2.79 1.87
N SER A 17 4.65 2.51 2.47
CA SER A 17 3.60 3.51 2.72
C SER A 17 4.07 4.61 3.68
N GLU A 18 4.71 4.23 4.79
CA GLU A 18 5.25 5.18 5.75
C GLU A 18 6.44 5.95 5.16
N ASN A 19 7.28 5.31 4.34
CA ASN A 19 8.44 5.95 3.71
C ASN A 19 8.02 7.04 2.71
N ILE A 20 7.08 6.74 1.81
CA ILE A 20 6.63 7.70 0.80
C ILE A 20 5.91 8.88 1.46
N THR A 21 5.03 8.60 2.44
CA THR A 21 4.32 9.63 3.21
C THR A 21 5.30 10.55 3.95
N SER A 22 6.28 9.97 4.66
CA SER A 22 7.26 10.75 5.42
C SER A 22 8.14 11.59 4.51
N TYR A 23 8.51 11.07 3.34
CA TYR A 23 9.32 11.79 2.36
C TYR A 23 8.59 13.01 1.80
N ILE A 24 7.34 12.85 1.37
CA ILE A 24 6.54 13.95 0.82
C ILE A 24 6.27 14.99 1.89
N ASN A 25 5.84 14.55 3.08
CA ASN A 25 5.59 15.47 4.20
C ASN A 25 6.84 16.27 4.55
N ALA A 26 8.02 15.64 4.63
CA ALA A 26 9.25 16.36 4.90
C ALA A 26 9.55 17.43 3.84
N GLY A 27 9.37 17.12 2.55
CA GLY A 27 9.56 18.08 1.46
C GLY A 27 8.63 19.29 1.57
N GLU A 28 7.34 19.08 1.80
CA GLU A 28 6.35 20.17 1.94
C GLU A 28 6.57 20.99 3.23
N HIS A 29 7.02 20.34 4.30
CA HIS A 29 7.34 21.01 5.56
C HIS A 29 8.57 21.90 5.42
N GLU A 30 9.57 21.47 4.64
CA GLU A 30 10.77 22.25 4.31
C GLU A 30 10.47 23.47 3.42
N THR A 31 9.44 23.40 2.58
CA THR A 31 9.01 24.52 1.71
C THR A 31 8.04 25.49 2.39
N GLY A 32 7.57 25.16 3.60
CA GLY A 32 6.87 26.08 4.50
C GLY A 32 5.45 25.67 4.90
N ASP A 33 4.91 24.56 4.39
CA ASP A 33 3.63 24.02 4.85
C ASP A 33 3.84 22.94 5.91
N ALA A 34 4.12 23.36 7.15
CA ALA A 34 4.30 22.45 8.29
C ALA A 34 3.04 21.64 8.66
N THR A 35 1.89 21.93 8.05
CA THR A 35 0.63 21.23 8.32
C THR A 35 0.27 20.19 7.26
N PHE A 36 1.04 20.14 6.17
CA PHE A 36 0.82 19.20 5.08
C PHE A 36 0.87 17.75 5.57
N ASP A 37 -0.04 16.94 5.05
CA ASP A 37 -0.08 15.50 5.31
C ASP A 37 -0.56 14.77 4.06
N TYR A 38 0.37 14.09 3.39
CA TYR A 38 0.11 13.33 2.18
C TYR A 38 -1.02 12.30 2.37
N ALA A 39 -1.12 11.70 3.56
CA ALA A 39 -2.15 10.72 3.85
C ALA A 39 -3.57 11.30 3.90
N LYS A 40 -3.71 12.63 3.95
CA LYS A 40 -5.00 13.33 3.96
C LYS A 40 -5.35 13.96 2.62
N LEU A 41 -4.44 13.91 1.65
CA LEU A 41 -4.66 14.45 0.32
C LEU A 41 -5.67 13.59 -0.45
N SER A 42 -6.37 14.16 -1.43
CA SER A 42 -7.17 13.36 -2.35
C SER A 42 -6.29 12.63 -3.36
N ASP A 43 -6.71 11.45 -3.81
CA ASP A 43 -6.00 10.68 -4.84
C ASP A 43 -5.78 11.50 -6.13
N HIS A 44 -6.77 12.32 -6.50
CA HIS A 44 -6.70 13.19 -7.67
C HIS A 44 -5.59 14.24 -7.56
N GLU A 45 -5.42 14.85 -6.39
CA GLU A 45 -4.33 15.80 -6.16
C GLU A 45 -2.98 15.07 -6.11
N ALA A 46 -2.93 13.87 -5.52
CA ALA A 46 -1.69 13.10 -5.37
C ALA A 46 -1.14 12.63 -6.71
N GLU A 47 -2.02 12.32 -7.65
CA GLU A 47 -1.65 11.84 -8.99
C GLU A 47 -0.75 12.85 -9.73
N GLN A 48 -0.85 14.15 -9.41
CA GLN A 48 0.03 15.19 -9.98
C GLN A 48 1.50 14.98 -9.62
N ALA A 49 1.80 14.31 -8.49
CA ALA A 49 3.14 14.01 -8.04
C ALA A 49 3.66 12.64 -8.53
N ARG A 50 2.85 11.85 -9.27
CA ARG A 50 3.22 10.48 -9.67
C ARG A 50 4.55 10.43 -10.42
N GLU A 51 4.70 11.20 -11.49
CA GLU A 51 5.91 11.13 -12.33
C GLU A 51 7.20 11.43 -11.54
N ASP A 52 7.17 12.49 -10.73
CA ASP A 52 8.31 12.89 -9.90
C ASP A 52 8.62 11.88 -8.80
N LEU A 53 7.60 11.30 -8.17
CA LEU A 53 7.76 10.29 -7.13
C LEU A 53 8.25 8.97 -7.70
N VAL A 54 7.73 8.51 -8.83
CA VAL A 54 8.25 7.32 -9.50
C VAL A 54 9.71 7.53 -9.89
N LYS A 55 10.08 8.69 -10.43
CA LYS A 55 11.48 8.99 -10.77
C LYS A 55 12.41 9.03 -9.55
N THR A 56 11.92 9.50 -8.40
CA THR A 56 12.75 9.73 -7.21
C THR A 56 12.79 8.54 -6.25
N LYS A 57 11.65 7.85 -6.08
CA LYS A 57 11.46 6.72 -5.15
C LYS A 57 11.37 5.38 -5.86
N GLY A 58 11.09 5.37 -7.15
CA GLY A 58 10.94 4.15 -7.94
C GLY A 58 9.53 3.54 -7.90
N PHE A 59 8.59 4.15 -7.19
CA PHE A 59 7.20 3.69 -7.08
C PHE A 59 6.30 4.85 -6.65
N PHE A 60 4.99 4.61 -6.72
CA PHE A 60 3.96 5.54 -6.27
C PHE A 60 2.83 4.78 -5.57
N ILE A 61 2.28 5.38 -4.52
CA ILE A 61 1.14 4.84 -3.76
C ILE A 61 0.18 5.99 -3.52
N LEU A 62 -1.07 5.84 -3.94
CA LEU A 62 -2.09 6.85 -3.70
C LEU A 62 -2.40 6.99 -2.20
N PRO A 63 -2.84 8.17 -1.73
CA PRO A 63 -3.28 8.37 -0.35
C PRO A 63 -4.28 7.31 0.11
N SER A 64 -5.32 7.01 -0.67
CA SER A 64 -6.31 5.98 -0.32
C SER A 64 -5.74 4.57 -0.21
N GLU A 65 -4.58 4.33 -0.83
CA GLU A 65 -3.88 3.06 -0.91
C GLU A 65 -2.73 2.96 0.11
N LEU A 66 -2.53 3.96 0.96
CA LEU A 66 -1.54 3.89 2.05
C LEU A 66 -1.99 2.90 3.12
N PHE A 67 -1.04 2.14 3.68
CA PHE A 67 -1.31 1.15 4.73
C PHE A 67 -2.18 1.69 5.88
N GLY A 68 -1.87 2.90 6.35
CA GLY A 68 -2.62 3.55 7.44
C GLY A 68 -4.10 3.80 7.09
N ASN A 69 -4.35 4.25 5.86
CA ASN A 69 -5.69 4.58 5.37
C ASN A 69 -6.50 3.31 5.06
N VAL A 70 -5.87 2.32 4.40
CA VAL A 70 -6.49 1.01 4.18
C VAL A 70 -6.84 0.36 5.50
N ARG A 71 -5.93 0.33 6.48
CA ARG A 71 -6.20 -0.23 7.81
C ARG A 71 -7.38 0.47 8.50
N ALA A 72 -7.47 1.79 8.39
CA ALA A 72 -8.55 2.56 9.03
C ALA A 72 -9.93 2.15 8.49
N CYS A 73 -10.03 1.86 7.19
CA CYS A 73 -11.26 1.46 6.51
C CYS A 73 -11.46 -0.07 6.45
N ALA A 74 -10.44 -0.87 6.76
CA ALA A 74 -10.41 -2.30 6.47
C ALA A 74 -11.56 -3.11 7.08
N LYS A 75 -12.05 -2.72 8.27
CA LYS A 75 -13.15 -3.41 8.95
C LYS A 75 -14.51 -3.22 8.25
N ASP A 76 -14.64 -2.15 7.47
CA ASP A 76 -15.88 -1.75 6.80
C ASP A 76 -15.82 -2.09 5.28
N ASP A 77 -14.68 -2.57 4.78
CA ASP A 77 -14.50 -3.02 3.40
C ASP A 77 -14.85 -4.51 3.25
N GLU A 78 -16.06 -4.79 2.75
CA GLU A 78 -16.54 -6.14 2.48
C GLU A 78 -15.70 -6.88 1.42
N ASN A 79 -14.91 -6.16 0.61
CA ASN A 79 -14.07 -6.69 -0.47
C ASN A 79 -12.58 -6.36 -0.24
N LEU A 80 -12.14 -6.29 1.03
CA LEU A 80 -10.77 -5.95 1.40
C LEU A 80 -9.69 -6.77 0.65
N ASN A 81 -9.94 -8.05 0.39
CA ASN A 81 -9.06 -8.89 -0.42
C ASN A 81 -8.83 -8.30 -1.82
N GLU A 82 -9.89 -7.89 -2.52
CA GLU A 82 -9.81 -7.28 -3.86
C GLU A 82 -9.17 -5.88 -3.80
N THR A 83 -9.46 -5.12 -2.73
CA THR A 83 -8.81 -3.82 -2.50
C THR A 83 -7.31 -3.98 -2.35
N LEU A 84 -6.83 -4.93 -1.53
CA LEU A 84 -5.40 -5.19 -1.35
C LEU A 84 -4.74 -5.72 -2.62
N GLU A 85 -5.40 -6.62 -3.36
CA GLU A 85 -4.90 -7.13 -4.64
C GLU A 85 -4.69 -6.00 -5.65
N ARG A 86 -5.67 -5.09 -5.78
CA ARG A 86 -5.57 -3.90 -6.63
C ARG A 86 -4.43 -2.99 -6.20
N ILE A 87 -4.27 -2.74 -4.90
CA ILE A 87 -3.21 -1.88 -4.38
C ILE A 87 -1.84 -2.47 -4.70
N PHE A 88 -1.62 -3.76 -4.46
CA PHE A 88 -0.36 -4.41 -4.79
C PHE A 88 -0.07 -4.31 -6.28
N SER A 89 -1.06 -4.58 -7.13
CA SER A 89 -0.91 -4.41 -8.57
C SER A 89 -0.60 -2.96 -8.98
N ASN A 90 -1.21 -1.97 -8.34
CA ASN A 90 -0.97 -0.55 -8.62
C ASN A 90 0.45 -0.11 -8.23
N ILE A 91 0.96 -0.61 -7.09
CA ILE A 91 2.32 -0.34 -6.64
C ILE A 91 3.33 -0.91 -7.64
N GLU A 92 3.17 -2.17 -8.07
CA GLU A 92 4.06 -2.78 -9.07
C GLU A 92 3.97 -2.06 -10.42
N ALA A 93 2.74 -1.75 -10.87
CA ALA A 93 2.51 -1.02 -12.12
C ALA A 93 3.09 0.39 -12.12
N SER A 94 3.18 1.05 -10.95
CA SER A 94 3.78 2.38 -10.84
C SER A 94 5.27 2.41 -11.21
N ALA A 95 5.98 1.30 -11.05
CA ALA A 95 7.40 1.16 -11.37
C ALA A 95 7.65 0.66 -12.80
N GLN A 96 6.60 0.21 -13.51
CA GLN A 96 6.72 -0.41 -14.82
C GLN A 96 7.30 0.55 -15.86
N GLY A 97 8.30 0.10 -16.62
CA GLY A 97 8.97 0.90 -17.64
C GLY A 97 9.95 1.94 -17.08
N THR A 98 10.28 1.86 -15.78
CA THR A 98 11.25 2.75 -15.13
C THR A 98 12.45 1.96 -14.61
N ASP A 99 13.52 2.66 -14.20
CA ASP A 99 14.76 2.03 -13.71
C ASP A 99 14.54 1.17 -12.45
N SER A 100 13.41 1.35 -11.75
CA SER A 100 13.05 0.58 -10.56
C SER A 100 12.13 -0.61 -10.84
N GLU A 101 11.72 -0.88 -12.09
CA GLU A 101 10.80 -1.99 -12.43
C GLU A 101 11.28 -3.31 -11.80
N ASP A 102 12.55 -3.66 -11.98
CA ASP A 102 13.13 -4.92 -11.47
C ASP A 102 13.11 -5.05 -9.94
N ASN A 103 12.98 -3.94 -9.20
CA ASN A 103 12.89 -3.95 -7.74
C ASN A 103 11.46 -4.18 -7.23
N PHE A 104 10.45 -3.87 -8.03
CA PHE A 104 9.03 -3.92 -7.64
C PHE A 104 8.24 -5.01 -8.35
N LYS A 105 8.71 -5.49 -9.51
CA LYS A 105 8.04 -6.55 -10.26
C LYS A 105 8.01 -7.86 -9.49
N GLY A 106 6.81 -8.39 -9.27
CA GLY A 106 6.58 -9.63 -8.52
C GLY A 106 6.88 -9.52 -7.02
N LEU A 107 6.97 -8.30 -6.51
CA LEU A 107 7.23 -8.01 -5.10
C LEU A 107 6.13 -8.60 -4.19
N PHE A 108 4.89 -8.65 -4.67
CA PHE A 108 3.74 -9.14 -3.93
C PHE A 108 3.19 -10.49 -4.45
N ASP A 109 3.86 -11.15 -5.41
CA ASP A 109 3.42 -12.40 -6.03
C ASP A 109 3.15 -13.54 -5.04
N ASP A 110 3.88 -13.56 -3.92
CA ASP A 110 3.73 -14.57 -2.87
C ASP A 110 2.49 -14.33 -1.97
N ILE A 111 1.82 -13.18 -2.08
CA ILE A 111 0.68 -12.79 -1.24
C ILE A 111 -0.63 -13.05 -1.96
N ASP A 112 -1.12 -14.28 -1.89
CA ASP A 112 -2.45 -14.62 -2.38
C ASP A 112 -3.54 -14.18 -1.38
N VAL A 113 -4.05 -12.96 -1.52
CA VAL A 113 -5.16 -12.42 -0.69
C VAL A 113 -6.51 -13.11 -0.94
N ASN A 114 -6.60 -13.89 -2.01
CA ASN A 114 -7.76 -14.70 -2.39
C ASN A 114 -7.66 -16.16 -1.95
N SER A 115 -6.61 -16.52 -1.21
CA SER A 115 -6.33 -17.91 -0.84
C SER A 115 -7.42 -18.54 0.04
N ASN A 116 -7.78 -19.79 -0.25
CA ASN A 116 -8.61 -20.60 0.65
C ASN A 116 -7.96 -20.82 2.02
N LYS A 117 -6.64 -20.59 2.14
CA LYS A 117 -5.91 -20.61 3.42
C LYS A 117 -6.32 -19.45 4.34
N LEU A 118 -6.73 -18.32 3.77
CA LEU A 118 -7.28 -17.18 4.52
C LEU A 118 -8.73 -17.46 4.95
N GLY A 119 -9.47 -18.19 4.14
CA GLY A 119 -10.81 -18.69 4.49
C GLY A 119 -11.57 -19.15 3.26
N ASN A 120 -12.59 -19.99 3.48
CA ASN A 120 -13.39 -20.57 2.40
C ASN A 120 -14.47 -19.61 1.85
N THR A 121 -14.59 -18.41 2.41
CA THR A 121 -15.58 -17.38 2.03
C THR A 121 -14.91 -16.02 2.09
N VAL A 122 -15.31 -15.09 1.23
CA VAL A 122 -14.79 -13.71 1.19
C VAL A 122 -14.78 -13.07 2.58
N ALA A 123 -15.90 -13.12 3.31
CA ALA A 123 -16.00 -12.59 4.68
C ALA A 123 -14.92 -13.14 5.64
N LYS A 124 -14.67 -14.45 5.63
CA LYS A 124 -13.63 -15.09 6.47
C LYS A 124 -12.22 -14.70 6.05
N ARG A 125 -11.97 -14.52 4.74
CA ARG A 125 -10.67 -14.05 4.24
C ARG A 125 -10.43 -12.63 4.74
N ASN A 126 -11.43 -11.76 4.58
CA ASN A 126 -11.36 -10.36 4.99
C ASN A 126 -11.23 -10.22 6.52
N GLU A 127 -11.91 -11.05 7.30
CA GLU A 127 -11.71 -11.10 8.77
C GLU A 127 -10.23 -11.40 9.14
N LYS A 128 -9.57 -12.32 8.44
CA LYS A 128 -8.15 -12.61 8.67
C LYS A 128 -7.23 -11.49 8.18
N LEU A 129 -7.53 -10.87 7.03
CA LEU A 129 -6.77 -9.75 6.50
C LEU A 129 -6.85 -8.54 7.44
N VAL A 130 -8.04 -8.22 7.98
CA VAL A 130 -8.22 -7.20 9.02
C VAL A 130 -7.37 -7.50 10.26
N LYS A 131 -7.35 -8.76 10.72
CA LYS A 131 -6.50 -9.17 11.85
C LYS A 131 -5.02 -9.00 11.53
N LEU A 132 -4.60 -9.31 10.31
CA LEU A 132 -3.21 -9.18 9.86
C LEU A 132 -2.78 -7.71 9.83
N LEU A 133 -3.56 -6.83 9.19
CA LEU A 133 -3.31 -5.38 9.14
C LEU A 133 -3.21 -4.79 10.55
N ASN A 134 -4.08 -5.21 11.47
CA ASN A 134 -4.04 -4.73 12.85
C ASN A 134 -2.90 -5.31 13.69
N SER A 135 -2.41 -6.51 13.39
CA SER A 135 -1.30 -7.13 14.12
C SER A 135 0.06 -6.56 13.73
N ILE A 136 0.14 -5.94 12.55
CA ILE A 136 1.36 -5.33 12.01
C ILE A 136 1.53 -3.89 12.48
N ALA A 137 0.44 -3.22 12.84
CA ALA A 137 0.39 -1.82 13.21
C ALA A 137 1.07 -1.48 14.55
#